data_AF-A0A8B8AJX4-F1
#
_entry.id   AF-A0A8B8AJX4-F1
#
_cell.length_a   1.000
_cell.length_b   1.000
_cell.length_c   1.000
_cell.angle_alpha   90.00
_cell.angle_beta   90.00
_cell.angle_gamma   90.00
#
_symmetry.space_group_name_H-M   'P 1'
#
loop_
_entity.id
_entity.type
_entity.pdbx_description
1 polymer ?
#
loop_
_entity_poly.entity_id
_entity_poly.type
_entity_poly.pdbx_seq_one_letter_code
_entity_poly.pdbx_strand_id
1 'polypeptide(L)'
;MTVSVTAWALALTLLSGVSAQSCDDVDLQVCQGFAAKTNVCTDPCLSKLCPRTCNLCPLKCYHCDGISSPGLCNTTQICADRNYSCIVTETLGSDFSISYRQGCATKDVCLRLFGSGVPTLIGKRSNLNGECCENDLCNNNQPINKRQIDFISTMGPRTTTPVFATFTSTPPMMTTDMMTNEMTTAATTMTSSICDDVDQASCQRLATIKRDMCNDDCIVKSCPRTCGKCAECYSCSHVENPANCTNHAVCEPGEKCYVLKTLSFSGEQGFKMGCMLESVCKQFNTQASNVFGRRNDPVELSVDGDCCTGDLCNHVVLTHGTSTFTTMSPPTGIGCSYTAANHHCPTNFHLVDGKCLMVGPMQTTYKNAMSYCNNHCSILIENFSGRDASAISYFVRTHLQGRSSYVYIGAQDVNHDGSYTWNQAGTVVAHSTPSLSGRYCLTYSAVTKGVHPVTCSSTHYFLCQAQLK
;
A
#
# COMPACT_ATOMS: atom_id res chain seq x y z
N MET A 1 2.21 -44.12 -64.16
CA MET A 1 1.64 -43.68 -62.87
C MET A 1 2.00 -42.21 -62.69
N THR A 2 1.07 -41.33 -63.01
CA THR A 2 1.21 -39.87 -62.93
C THR A 2 0.16 -39.38 -61.95
N VAL A 3 0.57 -38.97 -60.75
CA VAL A 3 -0.33 -38.41 -59.74
C VAL A 3 -0.19 -36.90 -59.79
N SER A 4 -1.26 -36.26 -60.25
CA SER A 4 -1.51 -34.82 -60.15
C SER A 4 -2.02 -34.52 -58.74
N VAL A 5 -1.40 -33.58 -58.03
CA VAL A 5 -1.87 -33.07 -56.74
C VAL A 5 -2.30 -31.62 -56.94
N THR A 6 -3.60 -31.39 -56.92
CA THR A 6 -4.23 -30.07 -56.99
C THR A 6 -4.36 -29.44 -55.61
N ALA A 7 -4.14 -28.13 -55.60
CA ALA A 7 -4.05 -27.20 -54.48
C ALA A 7 -5.32 -27.07 -53.62
N TRP A 8 -5.10 -26.87 -52.32
CA TRP A 8 -6.00 -26.10 -51.45
C TRP A 8 -5.15 -25.18 -50.57
N ALA A 9 -5.11 -23.89 -50.92
CA ALA A 9 -4.55 -22.84 -50.09
C ALA A 9 -5.69 -22.22 -49.27
N LEU A 10 -5.78 -22.57 -47.99
CA LEU A 10 -6.62 -21.87 -47.02
C LEU A 10 -5.84 -20.65 -46.50
N ALA A 11 -6.16 -19.49 -47.05
CA ALA A 11 -5.74 -18.21 -46.50
C ALA A 11 -6.57 -17.92 -45.24
N LEU A 12 -6.02 -18.22 -44.05
CA LEU A 12 -6.49 -17.63 -42.80
C LEU A 12 -6.00 -16.18 -42.77
N THR A 13 -6.88 -15.24 -43.10
CA THR A 13 -6.69 -13.84 -42.75
C THR A 13 -6.76 -13.69 -41.24
N LEU A 14 -5.59 -13.53 -40.61
CA LEU A 14 -5.43 -13.03 -39.25
C LEU A 14 -6.01 -11.61 -39.20
N LEU A 15 -7.28 -11.50 -38.78
CA LEU A 15 -7.83 -10.29 -38.22
C LEU A 15 -7.10 -10.05 -36.90
N SER A 16 -6.02 -9.30 -36.94
CA SER A 16 -5.47 -8.64 -35.76
C SER A 16 -6.53 -7.67 -35.24
N GLY A 17 -7.29 -8.13 -34.26
CA GLY A 17 -8.07 -7.25 -33.40
C GLY A 17 -7.10 -6.29 -32.73
N VAL A 18 -6.99 -5.08 -33.29
CA VAL A 18 -6.48 -3.93 -32.56
C VAL A 18 -7.47 -3.70 -31.45
N SER A 19 -7.23 -4.29 -30.28
CA SER A 19 -7.82 -3.84 -29.04
C SER A 19 -7.48 -2.36 -28.95
N ALA A 20 -8.50 -1.51 -29.10
CA ALA A 20 -8.38 -0.08 -28.85
C ALA A 20 -7.99 0.05 -27.37
N GLN A 21 -6.69 0.08 -27.11
CA GLN A 21 -6.13 0.35 -25.80
C GLN A 21 -6.61 1.77 -25.48
N SER A 22 -7.47 1.90 -24.47
CA SER A 22 -8.08 3.20 -24.18
C SER A 22 -6.97 4.18 -23.84
N CYS A 23 -6.93 5.31 -24.55
CA CYS A 23 -6.01 6.39 -24.24
C CYS A 23 -6.65 7.22 -23.13
N ASP A 24 -6.71 6.62 -21.94
CA ASP A 24 -7.21 7.25 -20.74
C ASP A 24 -6.12 7.23 -19.68
N ASP A 25 -6.14 8.22 -18.79
CA ASP A 25 -5.30 8.20 -17.60
C ASP A 25 -5.64 6.97 -16.75
N VAL A 26 -4.62 6.38 -16.11
CA VAL A 26 -4.84 5.28 -15.16
C VAL A 26 -5.83 5.69 -14.08
N ASP A 27 -5.71 6.94 -13.64
CA ASP A 27 -6.65 7.64 -12.81
C ASP A 27 -6.32 9.14 -12.76
N LEU A 28 -7.34 9.98 -12.91
CA LEU A 28 -7.18 11.43 -12.94
C LEU A 28 -6.55 12.01 -11.66
N GLN A 29 -6.93 11.51 -10.48
CA GLN A 29 -6.40 12.02 -9.20
C GLN A 29 -4.96 11.59 -8.98
N VAL A 30 -4.59 10.37 -9.40
CA VAL A 30 -3.19 9.92 -9.36
C VAL A 30 -2.32 10.80 -10.26
N CYS A 31 -2.79 11.05 -11.49
CA CYS A 31 -2.05 11.88 -12.44
C CYS A 31 -1.92 13.34 -11.98
N GLN A 32 -2.96 13.91 -11.38
CA GLN A 32 -2.91 15.24 -10.77
C GLN A 32 -1.95 15.31 -9.58
N GLY A 33 -1.96 14.29 -8.71
CA GLY A 33 -1.05 14.22 -7.56
C GLY A 33 0.41 14.11 -7.99
N PHE A 34 0.72 13.29 -8.99
CA PHE A 34 2.06 13.24 -9.58
C PHE A 34 2.45 14.56 -10.26
N ALA A 35 1.55 15.18 -11.03
CA ALA A 35 1.81 16.44 -11.72
C ALA A 35 2.08 17.61 -10.77
N ALA A 36 1.58 17.55 -9.53
CA ALA A 36 1.86 18.54 -8.50
C ALA A 36 3.30 18.44 -7.94
N LYS A 37 3.99 17.33 -8.16
CA LYS A 37 5.31 17.03 -7.57
C LYS A 37 6.42 16.88 -8.63
N THR A 38 6.08 16.39 -9.81
CA THR A 38 7.01 16.17 -10.91
C THR A 38 6.35 16.45 -12.26
N ASN A 39 7.17 16.66 -13.30
CA ASN A 39 6.67 16.82 -14.66
C ASN A 39 6.36 15.45 -15.29
N VAL A 40 5.11 15.02 -15.07
CA VAL A 40 4.53 13.77 -15.59
C VAL A 40 4.67 13.63 -17.11
N CYS A 41 4.70 14.74 -17.84
CA CYS A 41 4.64 14.73 -19.30
C CYS A 41 5.99 14.70 -20.00
N THR A 42 7.06 15.06 -19.28
CA THR A 42 8.44 14.86 -19.76
C THR A 42 8.99 13.49 -19.41
N ASP A 43 8.45 12.86 -18.37
CA ASP A 43 8.84 11.52 -17.96
C ASP A 43 8.16 10.47 -18.86
N PRO A 44 8.90 9.68 -19.66
CA PRO A 44 8.32 8.71 -20.60
C PRO A 44 7.52 7.58 -19.94
N CYS A 45 7.73 7.38 -18.65
CA CYS A 45 7.10 6.37 -17.83
C CYS A 45 5.76 6.90 -17.30
N LEU A 46 5.77 8.07 -16.64
CA LEU A 46 4.57 8.69 -16.10
C LEU A 46 3.62 9.19 -17.21
N SER A 47 4.16 9.63 -18.35
CA SER A 47 3.35 10.09 -19.49
C SER A 47 2.52 8.95 -20.11
N LYS A 48 2.96 7.70 -19.98
CA LYS A 48 2.19 6.52 -20.41
C LYS A 48 1.09 6.16 -19.42
N LEU A 49 1.30 6.46 -18.14
CA LEU A 49 0.30 6.28 -17.08
C LEU A 49 -0.79 7.36 -17.16
N CYS A 50 -0.41 8.55 -17.62
CA CYS A 50 -1.22 9.75 -17.63
C CYS A 50 -1.30 10.43 -19.02
N PRO A 51 -1.67 9.69 -20.08
CA PRO A 51 -1.60 10.21 -21.44
C PRO A 51 -2.61 11.33 -21.72
N ARG A 52 -3.78 11.36 -21.07
CA ARG A 52 -4.74 12.48 -21.20
C ARG A 52 -4.27 13.72 -20.46
N THR A 53 -3.78 13.56 -19.22
CA THR A 53 -3.16 14.67 -18.46
C THR A 53 -2.03 15.33 -19.26
N CYS A 54 -1.34 14.55 -20.12
CA CYS A 54 -0.27 15.02 -20.98
C CYS A 54 -0.66 15.40 -22.41
N ASN A 55 -1.97 15.48 -22.74
CA ASN A 55 -2.46 15.78 -24.08
C ASN A 55 -1.86 14.87 -25.18
N LEU A 56 -1.60 13.61 -24.82
CA LEU A 56 -1.10 12.57 -25.73
C LEU A 56 -2.24 11.78 -26.39
N CYS A 57 -3.47 11.97 -25.92
CA CYS A 57 -4.65 11.29 -26.43
C CYS A 57 -5.40 12.11 -27.48
N PRO A 58 -6.01 11.44 -28.49
CA PRO A 58 -7.04 12.08 -29.30
C PRO A 58 -8.23 12.52 -28.45
N LEU A 59 -8.84 13.63 -28.83
CA LEU A 59 -10.00 14.18 -28.12
C LEU A 59 -11.20 13.24 -28.19
N LYS A 60 -11.96 13.21 -27.11
CA LYS A 60 -13.30 12.62 -27.05
C LYS A 60 -14.33 13.74 -27.14
N CYS A 61 -15.23 13.69 -28.12
CA CYS A 61 -16.21 14.75 -28.36
C CYS A 61 -17.63 14.19 -28.34
N TYR A 62 -18.62 15.03 -28.06
CA TYR A 62 -20.02 14.69 -28.35
C TYR A 62 -20.21 14.55 -29.86
N HIS A 63 -21.02 13.57 -30.27
CA HIS A 63 -21.29 13.28 -31.67
C HIS A 63 -22.77 13.04 -31.91
N CYS A 64 -23.46 14.08 -32.38
CA CYS A 64 -24.87 14.05 -32.70
C CYS A 64 -25.13 14.88 -33.96
N ASP A 65 -26.23 14.57 -34.64
CA ASP A 65 -26.68 15.31 -35.82
C ASP A 65 -28.17 15.66 -35.65
N GLY A 66 -28.54 16.89 -36.02
CA GLY A 66 -29.93 17.33 -36.01
C GLY A 66 -30.59 17.47 -34.63
N ILE A 67 -29.85 17.75 -33.56
CA ILE A 67 -30.43 17.90 -32.20
C ILE A 67 -30.93 19.34 -31.96
N SER A 68 -31.95 19.51 -31.14
CA SER A 68 -32.53 20.84 -30.84
C SER A 68 -31.69 21.69 -29.87
N SER A 69 -30.78 21.07 -29.11
CA SER A 69 -29.83 21.74 -28.22
C SER A 69 -28.58 20.90 -28.06
N PRO A 70 -27.37 21.49 -28.04
CA PRO A 70 -26.10 20.78 -27.83
C PRO A 70 -26.10 19.90 -26.57
N GLY A 71 -26.73 20.40 -25.49
CA GLY A 71 -26.86 19.72 -24.20
C GLY A 71 -27.62 18.40 -24.20
N LEU A 72 -28.37 18.10 -25.27
CA LEU A 72 -29.18 16.88 -25.39
C LEU A 72 -28.41 15.71 -26.01
N CYS A 73 -27.17 15.92 -26.46
CA CYS A 73 -26.37 14.85 -27.02
C CYS A 73 -25.82 13.92 -25.94
N ASN A 74 -26.07 12.62 -26.09
CA ASN A 74 -25.58 11.59 -25.19
C ASN A 74 -24.55 10.64 -25.84
N THR A 75 -24.36 10.74 -27.15
CA THR A 75 -23.39 9.95 -27.91
C THR A 75 -22.05 10.67 -27.98
N THR A 76 -20.97 9.90 -27.88
CA THR A 76 -19.60 10.43 -27.92
C THR A 76 -18.76 9.65 -28.92
N GLN A 77 -17.72 10.29 -29.46
CA GLN A 77 -16.75 9.66 -30.35
C GLN A 77 -15.33 10.09 -30.00
N ILE A 78 -14.35 9.23 -30.26
CA ILE A 78 -12.93 9.57 -30.19
C ILE A 78 -12.51 10.07 -31.57
N CYS A 79 -11.85 11.23 -31.63
CA CYS A 79 -11.34 11.79 -32.87
C CYS A 79 -10.18 10.95 -33.44
N ALA A 80 -9.93 11.07 -34.74
CA ALA A 80 -8.95 10.23 -35.42
C ALA A 80 -7.52 10.42 -34.90
N ASP A 81 -7.12 11.66 -34.62
CA ASP A 81 -5.80 12.00 -34.07
C ASP A 81 -5.84 13.34 -33.30
N ARG A 82 -4.67 13.82 -32.86
CA ARG A 82 -4.50 15.05 -32.07
C ARG A 82 -4.60 16.35 -32.88
N ASN A 83 -4.70 16.28 -34.20
CA ASN A 83 -4.96 17.42 -35.07
C ASN A 83 -6.45 17.72 -35.19
N TYR A 84 -7.31 17.08 -34.39
CA TYR A 84 -8.73 17.35 -34.31
C TYR A 84 -9.08 18.22 -33.09
N SER A 85 -10.22 18.90 -33.20
CA SER A 85 -10.91 19.64 -32.15
C SER A 85 -12.36 19.17 -32.09
N CYS A 86 -12.99 19.30 -30.92
CA CYS A 86 -14.43 19.13 -30.85
C CYS A 86 -15.10 20.33 -31.50
N ILE A 87 -16.17 20.08 -32.26
CA ILE A 87 -16.91 21.12 -33.00
C ILE A 87 -18.39 21.03 -32.64
N VAL A 88 -19.04 22.20 -32.56
CA VAL A 88 -20.49 22.35 -32.57
C VAL A 88 -20.88 23.39 -33.62
N THR A 89 -21.84 23.06 -34.47
CA THR A 89 -22.35 23.96 -35.52
C THR A 89 -23.86 24.03 -35.47
N GLU A 90 -24.38 25.23 -35.62
CA GLU A 90 -25.80 25.50 -35.82
C GLU A 90 -26.17 25.27 -37.29
N THR A 91 -27.30 24.59 -37.52
CA THR A 91 -27.85 24.29 -38.84
C THR A 91 -29.31 24.74 -38.91
N LEU A 92 -29.69 25.38 -40.01
CA LEU A 92 -31.06 25.80 -40.26
C LEU A 92 -31.74 24.76 -41.16
N GLY A 93 -32.79 24.11 -40.64
CA GLY A 93 -33.62 23.16 -41.37
C GLY A 93 -34.44 23.82 -42.47
N SER A 94 -35.03 23.01 -43.36
CA SER A 94 -35.92 23.48 -44.43
C SER A 94 -37.21 24.13 -43.92
N ASP A 95 -37.60 23.80 -42.70
CA ASP A 95 -38.71 24.38 -41.95
C ASP A 95 -38.31 25.63 -41.15
N PHE A 96 -37.09 26.14 -41.36
CA PHE A 96 -36.49 27.24 -40.60
C PHE A 96 -36.30 26.95 -39.11
N SER A 97 -36.35 25.67 -38.70
CA SER A 97 -35.97 25.27 -37.34
C SER A 97 -34.46 25.25 -37.17
N ILE A 98 -34.00 25.65 -35.99
CA ILE A 98 -32.58 25.57 -35.63
C ILE A 98 -32.29 24.18 -35.06
N SER A 99 -31.25 23.55 -35.59
CA SER A 99 -30.70 22.29 -35.10
C SER A 99 -29.19 22.42 -34.91
N TYR A 100 -28.58 21.47 -34.22
CA TYR A 100 -27.16 21.46 -33.93
C TYR A 100 -26.53 20.15 -34.38
N ARG A 101 -25.28 20.25 -34.83
CA ARG A 101 -24.42 19.13 -35.17
C ARG A 101 -23.13 19.21 -34.37
N GLN A 102 -22.73 18.08 -33.79
CA GLN A 102 -21.56 17.94 -32.93
C GLN A 102 -20.66 16.82 -33.45
N GLY A 103 -19.35 16.99 -33.29
CA GLY A 103 -18.40 15.93 -33.62
C GLY A 103 -16.95 16.35 -33.50
N CYS A 104 -16.11 15.74 -34.33
CA CYS A 104 -14.70 16.03 -34.48
C CYS A 104 -14.47 16.73 -35.82
N ALA A 105 -13.68 17.80 -35.81
CA ALA A 105 -13.18 18.45 -37.02
C ALA A 105 -11.68 18.66 -36.91
N THR A 106 -10.95 18.69 -38.02
CA THR A 106 -9.52 19.04 -37.97
C THR A 106 -9.36 20.49 -37.51
N LYS A 107 -8.24 20.79 -36.83
CA LYS A 107 -7.90 22.16 -36.42
C LYS A 107 -7.95 23.13 -37.62
N ASP A 108 -7.54 22.69 -38.80
CA ASP A 108 -7.66 23.46 -40.04
C ASP A 108 -9.10 23.78 -40.43
N VAL A 109 -10.04 22.84 -40.28
CA VAL A 109 -11.47 23.09 -40.54
C VAL A 109 -11.99 24.13 -39.55
N CYS A 110 -11.65 24.00 -38.27
CA CYS A 110 -12.01 24.97 -37.24
C CYS A 110 -11.45 26.37 -37.53
N LEU A 111 -10.18 26.47 -37.92
CA LEU A 111 -9.52 27.72 -38.29
C LEU A 111 -10.17 28.36 -39.53
N ARG A 112 -10.49 27.57 -40.55
CA ARG A 112 -11.13 28.07 -41.78
C ARG A 112 -12.55 28.55 -41.54
N LEU A 113 -13.32 27.84 -40.70
CA LEU A 113 -14.73 28.16 -40.45
C LEU A 113 -14.89 29.30 -39.44
N PHE A 114 -14.12 29.28 -38.35
CA PHE A 114 -14.35 30.17 -37.20
C PHE A 114 -13.18 31.12 -36.91
N GLY A 115 -12.02 30.97 -37.55
CA GLY A 115 -10.83 31.80 -37.32
C GLY A 115 -10.09 31.47 -36.02
N SER A 116 -8.80 31.80 -35.95
CA SER A 116 -8.10 31.95 -34.66
C SER A 116 -8.66 33.19 -33.95
N GLY A 117 -8.71 33.21 -32.61
CA GLY A 117 -9.21 34.35 -31.81
C GLY A 117 -8.43 35.67 -31.93
N VAL A 118 -7.91 36.01 -33.11
CA VAL A 118 -7.25 37.28 -33.44
C VAL A 118 -8.12 38.02 -34.47
N PRO A 119 -8.44 39.31 -34.26
CA PRO A 119 -9.20 40.10 -35.21
C PRO A 119 -8.31 40.46 -36.40
N THR A 120 -8.22 39.59 -37.39
CA THR A 120 -7.58 39.92 -38.68
C THR A 120 -8.62 40.14 -39.76
N LEU A 121 -8.75 41.42 -40.12
CA LEU A 121 -8.88 41.96 -41.48
C LEU A 121 -9.83 41.23 -42.45
N ILE A 122 -11.01 41.84 -42.60
CA ILE A 122 -11.79 42.04 -43.84
C ILE A 122 -11.60 40.94 -44.91
N GLY A 123 -12.56 40.02 -45.00
CA GLY A 123 -12.82 39.35 -46.28
C GLY A 123 -13.50 37.98 -46.27
N LYS A 124 -13.44 37.18 -45.20
CA LYS A 124 -14.05 35.84 -45.20
C LYS A 124 -14.74 35.52 -43.87
N ARG A 125 -16.02 35.90 -43.75
CA ARG A 125 -16.90 35.43 -42.69
C ARG A 125 -17.66 34.21 -43.21
N SER A 126 -17.38 33.04 -42.67
CA SER A 126 -18.31 31.92 -42.75
C SER A 126 -19.60 32.37 -42.05
N ASN A 127 -20.75 32.33 -42.73
CA ASN A 127 -22.06 32.64 -42.13
C ASN A 127 -22.57 31.53 -41.19
N LEU A 128 -21.70 30.58 -40.82
CA LEU A 128 -22.03 29.45 -39.97
C LEU A 128 -21.85 29.86 -38.51
N ASN A 129 -22.91 29.77 -37.70
CA ASN A 129 -22.79 29.92 -36.25
C ASN A 129 -22.25 28.61 -35.67
N GLY A 130 -21.18 28.68 -34.89
CA GLY A 130 -20.47 27.49 -34.41
C GLY A 130 -19.18 27.84 -33.70
N GLU A 131 -18.63 26.85 -33.00
CA GLU A 131 -17.35 26.97 -32.32
C GLU A 131 -16.60 25.64 -32.29
N CYS A 132 -15.29 25.73 -32.10
CA CYS A 132 -14.45 24.59 -31.80
C CYS A 132 -13.77 24.77 -30.44
N CYS A 133 -13.51 23.67 -29.77
CA CYS A 133 -12.87 23.64 -28.46
C CYS A 133 -11.91 22.44 -28.35
N GLU A 134 -10.95 22.55 -27.44
CA GLU A 134 -9.79 21.64 -27.36
C GLU A 134 -9.77 20.75 -26.09
N ASN A 135 -10.89 20.66 -25.37
CA ASN A 135 -11.03 19.80 -24.19
C ASN A 135 -11.96 18.62 -24.49
N ASP A 136 -11.84 17.52 -23.74
CA ASP A 136 -12.78 16.42 -23.89
C ASP A 136 -14.21 16.88 -23.58
N LEU A 137 -15.14 16.45 -24.44
CA LEU A 137 -16.59 16.67 -24.32
C LEU A 137 -16.99 18.15 -24.21
N CYS A 138 -16.14 19.06 -24.72
CA CYS A 138 -16.35 20.50 -24.57
C CYS A 138 -17.43 21.08 -25.48
N ASN A 139 -17.81 20.37 -26.55
CA ASN A 139 -18.76 20.86 -27.55
C ASN A 139 -20.23 20.75 -27.13
N ASN A 140 -20.51 20.78 -25.82
CA ASN A 140 -21.85 20.61 -25.23
C ASN A 140 -22.63 21.93 -25.04
N ASN A 141 -21.99 23.06 -25.29
CA ASN A 141 -22.56 24.38 -25.09
C ASN A 141 -23.15 24.93 -26.39
N GLN A 142 -24.08 25.90 -26.25
CA GLN A 142 -24.52 26.68 -27.40
C GLN A 142 -23.36 27.56 -27.90
N PRO A 143 -23.08 27.58 -29.21
CA PRO A 143 -22.02 28.39 -29.77
C PRO A 143 -22.26 29.88 -29.53
N ILE A 144 -21.23 30.59 -29.08
CA ILE A 144 -21.32 32.02 -28.79
C ILE A 144 -21.55 32.81 -30.08
N ASN A 145 -22.68 33.52 -30.15
CA ASN A 145 -23.05 34.29 -31.32
C ASN A 145 -22.12 35.50 -31.48
N LYS A 146 -21.21 35.46 -32.48
CA LYS A 146 -20.24 36.54 -32.72
C LYS A 146 -20.86 37.91 -33.02
N ARG A 147 -22.17 37.98 -33.32
CA ARG A 147 -22.89 39.26 -33.46
C ARG A 147 -23.16 39.98 -32.12
N GLN A 148 -22.96 39.32 -30.97
CA GLN A 148 -23.23 39.90 -29.66
C GLN A 148 -22.00 40.53 -28.99
N ILE A 149 -20.78 40.25 -29.50
CA ILE A 149 -19.52 40.79 -28.96
C ILE A 149 -19.23 42.20 -29.49
N ASP A 150 -19.74 42.56 -30.67
CA ASP A 150 -19.58 43.92 -31.24
C ASP A 150 -20.41 45.01 -30.51
N PHE A 151 -21.28 44.65 -29.56
CA PHE A 151 -22.09 45.62 -28.79
C PHE A 151 -21.49 46.03 -27.44
N ILE A 152 -20.46 45.34 -26.94
CA ILE A 152 -19.87 45.60 -25.62
C ILE A 152 -18.64 46.53 -25.71
N SER A 153 -18.08 46.76 -26.90
CA SER A 153 -16.84 47.54 -27.06
C SER A 153 -17.02 49.05 -27.36
N THR A 154 -18.25 49.56 -27.44
CA THR A 154 -18.51 50.94 -27.90
C THR A 154 -19.24 51.86 -26.93
N MET A 155 -19.54 51.42 -25.70
CA MET A 155 -20.06 52.33 -24.67
C MET A 155 -19.13 52.34 -23.46
N GLY A 156 -18.22 53.32 -23.45
CA GLY A 156 -17.54 53.71 -22.23
C GLY A 156 -18.57 54.17 -21.18
N PRO A 157 -18.45 53.76 -19.90
CA PRO A 157 -19.36 54.25 -18.88
C PRO A 157 -18.93 55.64 -18.43
N ARG A 158 -19.71 56.64 -18.84
CA ARG A 158 -19.75 57.97 -18.21
C ARG A 158 -20.67 57.87 -16.98
N THR A 159 -20.04 57.86 -15.80
CA THR A 159 -20.50 58.30 -14.47
C THR A 159 -22.00 58.36 -14.15
N THR A 160 -22.42 57.65 -13.10
CA THR A 160 -23.05 58.22 -11.88
C THR A 160 -23.14 57.16 -10.77
N THR A 161 -22.55 57.47 -9.62
CA THR A 161 -22.73 56.83 -8.31
C THR A 161 -24.21 56.70 -7.90
N PRO A 162 -24.53 55.65 -7.13
CA PRO A 162 -25.05 55.92 -5.80
C PRO A 162 -24.27 55.19 -4.70
N VAL A 163 -24.13 55.94 -3.61
CA VAL A 163 -23.59 55.57 -2.30
C VAL A 163 -24.50 54.52 -1.65
N PHE A 164 -23.95 53.45 -1.05
CA PHE A 164 -24.13 53.13 0.38
C PHE A 164 -23.39 51.85 0.85
N ALA A 165 -22.80 51.99 2.04
CA ALA A 165 -22.45 51.01 3.08
C ALA A 165 -21.35 49.96 2.85
N THR A 166 -20.15 50.34 3.32
CA THR A 166 -19.09 49.49 3.86
C THR A 166 -19.56 48.64 5.04
N PHE A 167 -19.30 47.33 4.99
CA PHE A 167 -19.10 46.49 6.17
C PHE A 167 -17.67 45.95 6.18
N THR A 168 -16.86 46.54 7.05
CA THR A 168 -15.59 46.03 7.53
C THR A 168 -15.83 44.87 8.51
N SER A 169 -15.23 43.71 8.27
CA SER A 169 -14.93 42.74 9.33
C SER A 169 -13.42 42.49 9.38
N THR A 170 -12.89 42.77 10.56
CA THR A 170 -11.53 42.56 11.06
C THR A 170 -11.14 41.08 11.14
N PRO A 171 -9.88 40.70 10.85
CA PRO A 171 -9.26 39.50 11.40
C PRO A 171 -8.71 39.79 12.82
N PRO A 172 -8.83 38.87 13.80
CA PRO A 172 -8.20 39.04 15.10
C PRO A 172 -6.69 38.76 15.02
N MET A 173 -5.90 39.72 15.50
CA MET A 173 -4.53 39.53 15.97
C MET A 173 -4.51 38.61 17.19
N MET A 174 -3.50 37.74 17.29
CA MET A 174 -2.81 37.51 18.56
C MET A 174 -1.29 37.47 18.32
N THR A 175 -0.66 38.53 18.81
CA THR A 175 0.65 38.60 19.50
C THR A 175 1.86 37.87 18.92
N THR A 176 2.72 38.69 18.34
CA THR A 176 4.18 38.62 18.37
C THR A 176 4.73 38.30 19.76
N ASP A 177 5.71 37.39 19.80
CA ASP A 177 6.89 37.58 20.65
C ASP A 177 8.15 37.41 19.78
N MET A 178 9.10 38.31 20.02
CA MET A 178 10.29 38.58 19.20
C MET A 178 11.52 37.78 19.65
N MET A 179 12.57 37.88 18.82
CA MET A 179 13.99 37.49 18.98
C MET A 179 14.32 36.16 18.31
N THR A 180 15.21 36.06 17.32
CA THR A 180 16.28 36.95 16.83
C THR A 180 16.69 36.51 15.42
N ASN A 181 17.02 37.47 14.56
CA ASN A 181 17.59 37.23 13.23
C ASN A 181 19.00 36.63 13.35
N GLU A 182 19.25 35.52 12.65
CA GLU A 182 20.53 35.32 11.98
C GLU A 182 20.31 34.99 10.50
N MET A 183 20.95 35.82 9.69
CA MET A 183 20.96 35.83 8.25
C MET A 183 22.04 34.85 7.80
N THR A 184 21.68 33.72 7.21
CA THR A 184 22.60 33.02 6.30
C THR A 184 21.84 32.49 5.10
N THR A 185 22.18 33.09 3.97
CA THR A 185 21.78 32.76 2.60
C THR A 185 22.32 31.38 2.18
N ALA A 186 21.57 30.71 1.32
CA ALA A 186 21.98 29.60 0.45
C ALA A 186 22.23 28.22 1.10
N ALA A 187 21.19 27.39 1.09
CA ALA A 187 21.03 26.36 0.06
C ALA A 187 19.65 25.71 0.26
N THR A 188 18.79 25.79 -0.75
CA THR A 188 17.63 24.91 -0.85
C THR A 188 18.17 23.50 -1.01
N THR A 189 18.34 22.78 0.09
CA THR A 189 18.71 21.37 0.06
C THR A 189 17.55 20.62 -0.57
N MET A 190 17.64 20.38 -1.88
CA MET A 190 16.90 19.30 -2.51
C MET A 190 17.42 18.00 -1.91
N THR A 191 16.84 17.60 -0.79
CA THR A 191 16.88 16.21 -0.34
C THR A 191 15.52 15.62 -0.66
N SER A 192 15.20 15.45 -1.96
CA SER A 192 14.32 14.32 -2.29
C SER A 192 15.17 13.11 -1.96
N SER A 193 14.85 12.40 -0.89
CA SER A 193 15.56 11.16 -0.64
C SER A 193 15.31 10.29 -1.89
N ILE A 194 16.34 9.60 -2.37
CA ILE A 194 16.27 8.70 -3.54
C ILE A 194 15.16 7.63 -3.37
N CYS A 195 14.63 7.53 -2.16
CA CYS A 195 13.67 6.57 -1.67
C CYS A 195 12.24 7.10 -1.55
N ASP A 196 11.97 8.38 -1.82
CA ASP A 196 10.61 8.92 -1.61
C ASP A 196 9.68 8.57 -2.77
N ASP A 197 8.44 8.20 -2.43
CA ASP A 197 7.35 8.19 -3.40
C ASP A 197 7.16 9.62 -3.95
N VAL A 198 6.93 9.75 -5.26
CA VAL A 198 6.62 11.04 -5.91
C VAL A 198 5.47 11.74 -5.17
N ASP A 199 4.44 10.96 -4.84
CA ASP A 199 3.38 11.36 -3.91
C ASP A 199 2.80 10.11 -3.22
N GLN A 200 2.96 10.02 -1.90
CA GLN A 200 2.58 8.84 -1.13
C GLN A 200 1.08 8.50 -1.28
N ALA A 201 0.20 9.50 -1.23
CA ALA A 201 -1.25 9.28 -1.34
C ALA A 201 -1.63 8.79 -2.75
N SER A 202 -1.02 9.35 -3.79
CA SER A 202 -1.23 8.95 -5.18
C SER A 202 -0.70 7.54 -5.45
N CYS A 203 0.47 7.19 -4.91
CA CYS A 203 1.03 5.84 -5.00
C CYS A 203 0.15 4.81 -4.27
N GLN A 204 -0.34 5.11 -3.07
CA GLN A 204 -1.29 4.25 -2.35
C GLN A 204 -2.59 4.07 -3.13
N ARG A 205 -3.13 5.15 -3.70
CA ARG A 205 -4.36 5.10 -4.51
C ARG A 205 -4.14 4.27 -5.77
N LEU A 206 -3.02 4.46 -6.46
CA LEU A 206 -2.62 3.64 -7.60
C LEU A 206 -2.56 2.15 -7.21
N ALA A 207 -2.22 1.81 -5.97
CA ALA A 207 -2.07 0.41 -5.52
C ALA A 207 -3.40 -0.30 -5.36
N THR A 208 -4.44 0.48 -5.07
CA THR A 208 -5.80 -0.04 -5.01
C THR A 208 -6.37 -0.31 -6.41
N ILE A 209 -5.94 0.46 -7.43
CA ILE A 209 -6.42 0.37 -8.81
C ILE A 209 -5.63 -0.63 -9.64
N LYS A 210 -4.29 -0.57 -9.57
CA LYS A 210 -3.36 -1.40 -10.33
C LYS A 210 -2.54 -2.27 -9.37
N ARG A 211 -3.07 -3.45 -9.03
CA ARG A 211 -2.47 -4.34 -8.01
C ARG A 211 -1.09 -4.90 -8.38
N ASP A 212 -0.77 -4.94 -9.66
CA ASP A 212 0.49 -5.40 -10.21
C ASP A 212 1.45 -4.25 -10.53
N MET A 213 1.16 -3.01 -10.09
CA MET A 213 2.00 -1.85 -10.42
C MET A 213 3.48 -2.07 -10.07
N CYS A 214 3.76 -2.82 -9.01
CA CYS A 214 5.11 -2.98 -8.48
C CYS A 214 5.94 -4.01 -9.25
N ASN A 215 5.39 -4.59 -10.31
CA ASN A 215 6.12 -5.33 -11.33
C ASN A 215 6.59 -4.41 -12.48
N ASP A 216 6.13 -3.17 -12.51
CA ASP A 216 6.50 -2.18 -13.52
C ASP A 216 7.64 -1.31 -12.99
N ASP A 217 8.84 -1.49 -13.53
CA ASP A 217 10.05 -0.75 -13.12
C ASP A 217 9.86 0.77 -13.17
N CYS A 218 9.01 1.25 -14.08
CA CYS A 218 8.65 2.66 -14.17
C CYS A 218 7.92 3.14 -12.91
N ILE A 219 6.93 2.37 -12.48
CA ILE A 219 6.12 2.74 -11.31
C ILE A 219 6.95 2.52 -10.04
N VAL A 220 7.80 1.50 -9.98
CA VAL A 220 8.73 1.29 -8.86
C VAL A 220 9.66 2.49 -8.67
N LYS A 221 10.15 3.13 -9.75
CA LYS A 221 10.97 4.35 -9.63
C LYS A 221 10.20 5.54 -9.07
N SER A 222 8.90 5.60 -9.33
CA SER A 222 8.04 6.72 -8.91
C SER A 222 7.38 6.48 -7.55
N CYS A 223 7.21 5.22 -7.15
CA CYS A 223 6.57 4.78 -5.92
C CYS A 223 7.42 3.70 -5.19
N PRO A 224 8.72 3.94 -4.94
CA PRO A 224 9.62 2.92 -4.42
C PRO A 224 9.26 2.46 -3.00
N ARG A 225 8.75 3.34 -2.13
CA ARG A 225 8.30 3.00 -0.77
C ARG A 225 6.98 2.26 -0.80
N THR A 226 6.00 2.74 -1.56
CA THR A 226 4.70 2.06 -1.69
C THR A 226 4.88 0.64 -2.26
N CYS A 227 5.84 0.44 -3.17
CA CYS A 227 6.17 -0.88 -3.70
C CYS A 227 7.05 -1.75 -2.80
N GLY A 228 7.44 -1.25 -1.62
CA GLY A 228 8.33 -1.95 -0.68
C GLY A 228 9.70 -2.26 -1.28
N LYS A 229 10.12 -1.47 -2.27
CA LYS A 229 11.42 -1.62 -2.94
C LYS A 229 12.48 -0.75 -2.31
N CYS A 230 12.12 0.34 -1.64
CA CYS A 230 13.08 1.18 -0.95
C CYS A 230 12.66 1.41 0.51
N ALA A 231 13.65 1.46 1.39
CA ALA A 231 13.50 1.82 2.80
C ALA A 231 14.73 2.63 3.25
N GLU A 232 14.53 3.58 4.16
CA GLU A 232 15.61 4.18 4.95
C GLU A 232 15.79 3.37 6.25
N CYS A 233 17.02 3.08 6.67
CA CYS A 233 17.28 2.26 7.85
C CYS A 233 18.40 2.84 8.70
N TYR A 234 18.36 2.60 10.02
CA TYR A 234 19.52 2.86 10.86
C TYR A 234 20.68 1.95 10.47
N SER A 235 21.89 2.50 10.39
CA SER A 235 23.09 1.83 9.88
C SER A 235 24.27 2.08 10.81
N CYS A 236 24.51 1.14 11.72
CA CYS A 236 25.58 1.18 12.70
C CYS A 236 26.29 -0.18 12.78
N SER A 237 27.62 -0.15 12.87
CA SER A 237 28.46 -1.34 12.91
C SER A 237 28.42 -2.08 14.24
N HIS A 238 28.33 -1.34 15.36
CA HIS A 238 28.21 -1.87 16.71
C HIS A 238 27.61 -0.80 17.64
N VAL A 239 26.52 -1.12 18.33
CA VAL A 239 25.89 -0.30 19.38
C VAL A 239 25.42 -1.17 20.53
N GLU A 240 25.45 -0.68 21.77
CA GLU A 240 24.93 -1.43 22.94
C GLU A 240 23.41 -1.63 22.88
N ASN A 241 22.70 -0.67 22.30
CA ASN A 241 21.24 -0.70 22.14
C ASN A 241 20.88 -0.14 20.75
N PRO A 242 19.95 -0.75 19.99
CA PRO A 242 19.50 -0.22 18.72
C PRO A 242 19.08 1.25 18.73
N ALA A 243 18.48 1.71 19.83
CA ALA A 243 18.03 3.08 19.99
C ALA A 243 19.17 4.12 20.02
N ASN A 244 20.41 3.67 20.29
CA ASN A 244 21.58 4.55 20.34
C ASN A 244 22.19 4.82 18.95
N CYS A 245 21.71 4.15 17.90
CA CYS A 245 22.17 4.42 16.55
C CYS A 245 21.51 5.69 15.99
N THR A 246 22.33 6.65 15.56
CA THR A 246 21.87 7.91 14.91
C THR A 246 22.22 7.97 13.43
N ASN A 247 23.00 7.02 12.92
CA ASN A 247 23.41 6.98 11.52
C ASN A 247 22.35 6.27 10.70
N HIS A 248 21.99 6.84 9.56
CA HIS A 248 20.97 6.30 8.67
C HIS A 248 21.58 5.99 7.30
N ALA A 249 21.01 5.04 6.58
CA ALA A 249 21.35 4.72 5.20
C ALA A 249 20.08 4.43 4.41
N VAL A 250 20.06 4.87 3.15
CA VAL A 250 19.01 4.49 2.20
C VAL A 250 19.39 3.15 1.61
N CYS A 251 18.46 2.19 1.66
CA CYS A 251 18.68 0.85 1.15
C CYS A 251 18.42 0.73 -0.35
N GLU A 252 19.09 -0.23 -0.99
CA GLU A 252 18.91 -0.52 -2.40
C GLU A 252 17.58 -1.24 -2.68
N PRO A 253 17.08 -1.20 -3.93
CA PRO A 253 15.92 -1.96 -4.37
C PRO A 253 15.91 -3.44 -3.92
N GLY A 254 14.94 -3.80 -3.08
CA GLY A 254 14.79 -5.17 -2.57
C GLY A 254 15.57 -5.50 -1.31
N GLU A 255 16.19 -4.49 -0.70
CA GLU A 255 16.72 -4.57 0.66
C GLU A 255 15.69 -4.17 1.71
N LYS A 256 15.90 -4.65 2.95
CA LYS A 256 15.09 -4.37 4.14
C LYS A 256 16.01 -3.95 5.28
N CYS A 257 15.44 -3.22 6.25
CA CYS A 257 16.16 -2.89 7.47
C CYS A 257 16.35 -4.14 8.32
N TYR A 258 17.55 -4.35 8.85
CA TYR A 258 17.83 -5.45 9.78
C TYR A 258 18.39 -4.94 11.11
N VAL A 259 18.20 -5.76 12.14
CA VAL A 259 18.91 -5.67 13.43
C VAL A 259 19.51 -7.04 13.73
N LEU A 260 20.79 -7.06 14.05
CA LEU A 260 21.56 -8.26 14.34
C LEU A 260 22.24 -8.10 15.69
N LYS A 261 21.95 -8.98 16.64
CA LYS A 261 22.66 -9.09 17.90
C LYS A 261 24.00 -9.80 17.68
N THR A 262 25.09 -9.14 18.04
CA THR A 262 26.46 -9.66 17.93
C THR A 262 27.06 -9.89 19.32
N LEU A 263 27.98 -10.86 19.39
CA LEU A 263 28.80 -11.13 20.56
C LEU A 263 30.27 -10.98 20.14
N SER A 264 30.98 -10.06 20.79
CA SER A 264 32.40 -9.84 20.56
C SER A 264 33.24 -10.97 21.18
N PHE A 265 34.52 -11.03 20.83
CA PHE A 265 35.47 -12.00 21.39
C PHE A 265 35.75 -11.79 22.89
N SER A 266 35.56 -10.56 23.39
CA SER A 266 35.59 -10.23 24.82
C SER A 266 34.33 -10.69 25.58
N GLY A 267 33.32 -11.21 24.87
CA GLY A 267 32.03 -11.59 25.43
C GLY A 267 31.05 -10.42 25.60
N GLU A 268 31.37 -9.24 25.05
CA GLU A 268 30.49 -8.08 25.07
C GLU A 268 29.39 -8.25 24.02
N GLN A 269 28.16 -7.96 24.44
CA GLN A 269 27.00 -8.01 23.55
C GLN A 269 26.79 -6.65 22.89
N GLY A 270 26.54 -6.65 21.59
CA GLY A 270 26.17 -5.45 20.85
C GLY A 270 25.15 -5.74 19.77
N PHE A 271 24.82 -4.72 19.01
CA PHE A 271 23.91 -4.77 17.88
C PHE A 271 24.53 -4.12 16.66
N LYS A 272 24.30 -4.76 15.52
CA LYS A 272 24.63 -4.27 14.19
C LYS A 272 23.35 -4.11 13.39
N MET A 273 23.27 -3.06 12.60
CA MET A 273 22.07 -2.73 11.85
C MET A 273 22.41 -2.06 10.54
N GLY A 274 21.50 -2.13 9.58
CA GLY A 274 21.65 -1.52 8.27
C GLY A 274 20.65 -2.06 7.27
N CYS A 275 21.05 -2.05 6.01
CA CYS A 275 20.31 -2.59 4.87
C CYS A 275 20.76 -4.00 4.54
N MET A 276 19.82 -4.85 4.15
CA MET A 276 20.10 -6.22 3.76
C MET A 276 19.08 -6.73 2.75
N LEU A 277 19.54 -7.45 1.73
CA LEU A 277 18.69 -8.10 0.75
C LEU A 277 17.62 -8.98 1.39
N GLU A 278 16.38 -8.88 0.91
CA GLU A 278 15.25 -9.67 1.42
C GLU A 278 15.51 -11.19 1.34
N SER A 279 16.23 -11.65 0.32
CA SER A 279 16.61 -13.07 0.18
C SER A 279 17.54 -13.53 1.31
N VAL A 280 18.47 -12.68 1.74
CA VAL A 280 19.38 -12.95 2.85
C VAL A 280 18.61 -12.87 4.17
N CYS A 281 17.76 -11.86 4.33
CA CYS A 281 16.87 -11.73 5.48
C CYS A 281 15.99 -12.98 5.71
N LYS A 282 15.43 -13.56 4.65
CA LYS A 282 14.63 -14.80 4.74
C LYS A 282 15.45 -15.99 5.24
N GLN A 283 16.75 -16.00 5.02
CA GLN A 283 17.66 -17.05 5.49
C GLN A 283 18.06 -16.86 6.96
N PHE A 284 18.09 -15.63 7.49
CA PHE A 284 18.40 -15.34 8.88
C PHE A 284 17.49 -16.08 9.87
N ASN A 285 16.19 -16.16 9.56
CA ASN A 285 15.20 -16.86 10.38
C ASN A 285 15.42 -18.37 10.47
N THR A 286 16.34 -18.93 9.68
CA THR A 286 16.60 -20.38 9.61
C THR A 286 18.03 -20.77 10.00
N GLN A 287 19.02 -19.85 9.97
CA GLN A 287 20.45 -20.18 10.10
C GLN A 287 21.30 -19.09 10.77
N ALA A 288 20.82 -18.47 11.86
CA ALA A 288 21.57 -17.40 12.56
C ALA A 288 23.01 -17.78 12.99
N SER A 289 23.34 -19.07 13.11
CA SER A 289 24.63 -19.54 13.61
C SER A 289 25.81 -19.51 12.61
N ASN A 290 25.63 -19.26 11.31
CA ASN A 290 26.71 -19.53 10.32
C ASN A 290 27.04 -18.44 9.28
N VAL A 291 26.38 -17.27 9.25
CA VAL A 291 26.38 -16.47 8.00
C VAL A 291 27.36 -15.28 7.95
N PHE A 292 27.93 -14.78 9.06
CA PHE A 292 28.79 -13.58 8.97
C PHE A 292 30.11 -13.70 9.73
N GLY A 293 31.17 -14.01 8.98
CA GLY A 293 32.56 -13.79 9.37
C GLY A 293 33.39 -13.49 8.12
N ARG A 294 33.67 -12.21 7.83
CA ARG A 294 34.74 -11.85 6.88
C ARG A 294 36.07 -12.11 7.59
N ARG A 295 37.00 -12.81 6.92
CA ARG A 295 38.27 -13.32 7.48
C ARG A 295 39.27 -12.29 8.02
N ASN A 296 38.95 -10.99 8.03
CA ASN A 296 39.91 -9.92 8.36
C ASN A 296 39.48 -8.96 9.48
N ASP A 297 38.32 -9.15 10.12
CA ASP A 297 37.92 -8.40 11.33
C ASP A 297 37.70 -9.37 12.50
N PRO A 298 37.86 -8.94 13.76
CA PRO A 298 37.64 -9.79 14.93
C PRO A 298 36.25 -10.44 14.82
N VAL A 299 36.23 -11.76 14.81
CA VAL A 299 35.04 -12.58 14.49
C VAL A 299 33.95 -12.31 15.54
N GLU A 300 33.03 -11.39 15.24
CA GLU A 300 31.80 -11.20 15.99
C GLU A 300 30.85 -12.35 15.67
N LEU A 301 30.39 -13.06 16.70
CA LEU A 301 29.40 -14.12 16.55
C LEU A 301 28.01 -13.49 16.46
N SER A 302 27.33 -13.71 15.34
CA SER A 302 25.91 -13.39 15.18
C SER A 302 25.07 -14.34 16.03
N VAL A 303 24.31 -13.79 16.98
CA VAL A 303 23.54 -14.59 17.96
C VAL A 303 22.07 -14.70 17.58
N ASP A 304 21.48 -13.60 17.12
CA ASP A 304 20.06 -13.49 16.78
C ASP A 304 19.83 -12.25 15.93
N GLY A 305 18.83 -12.25 15.06
CA GLY A 305 18.53 -11.08 14.23
C GLY A 305 17.24 -11.25 13.45
N ASP A 306 16.64 -10.13 13.07
CA ASP A 306 15.40 -10.07 12.31
C ASP A 306 15.43 -8.84 11.38
N CYS A 307 14.51 -8.81 10.42
CA CYS A 307 14.32 -7.66 9.55
C CYS A 307 12.89 -7.13 9.65
N CYS A 308 12.75 -5.84 9.43
CA CYS A 308 11.47 -5.17 9.43
C CYS A 308 11.23 -4.48 8.09
N THR A 309 9.99 -4.07 7.87
CA THR A 309 9.56 -3.33 6.67
C THR A 309 9.08 -1.96 7.11
N GLY A 310 9.43 -0.94 6.33
CA GLY A 310 9.15 0.47 6.64
C GLY A 310 10.41 1.23 7.02
N ASP A 311 10.33 2.55 6.94
CA ASP A 311 11.49 3.40 7.21
C ASP A 311 11.83 3.42 8.69
N LEU A 312 13.13 3.34 8.97
CA LEU A 312 13.74 3.47 10.29
C LEU A 312 13.17 2.46 11.30
N CYS A 313 12.61 1.36 10.82
CA CYS A 313 11.92 0.37 11.64
C CYS A 313 12.88 -0.42 12.55
N ASN A 314 14.19 -0.40 12.25
CA ASN A 314 15.23 -1.13 12.97
C ASN A 314 15.82 -0.35 14.17
N HIS A 315 15.08 0.62 14.71
CA HIS A 315 15.46 1.40 15.91
C HIS A 315 15.28 0.64 17.24
N VAL A 316 14.60 -0.49 17.21
CA VAL A 316 14.33 -1.31 18.39
C VAL A 316 14.86 -2.71 18.18
N VAL A 317 15.09 -3.44 19.28
CA VAL A 317 15.36 -4.88 19.19
C VAL A 317 14.15 -5.53 18.54
N LEU A 318 14.33 -6.01 17.31
CA LEU A 318 13.32 -6.74 16.58
C LEU A 318 13.27 -8.16 17.17
N THR A 319 12.46 -8.34 18.20
CA THR A 319 12.06 -9.68 18.64
C THR A 319 11.15 -10.26 17.56
N HIS A 320 11.51 -11.41 17.00
CA HIS A 320 10.76 -12.16 15.97
C HIS A 320 9.26 -11.80 15.98
N GLY A 321 8.87 -10.91 15.06
CA GLY A 321 7.50 -10.49 14.82
C GLY A 321 6.80 -9.65 15.90
N THR A 322 7.05 -8.34 15.95
CA THR A 322 6.08 -7.37 16.52
C THR A 322 5.77 -6.28 15.50
N SER A 323 4.90 -6.59 14.53
CA SER A 323 4.19 -5.53 13.80
C SER A 323 3.11 -4.96 14.71
N THR A 324 3.24 -3.69 15.09
CA THR A 324 2.17 -2.89 15.70
C THR A 324 0.98 -2.84 14.74
N PHE A 325 -0.09 -3.57 15.05
CA PHE A 325 -1.38 -3.40 14.38
C PHE A 325 -2.32 -2.59 15.27
N THR A 326 -2.76 -1.46 14.73
CA THR A 326 -3.96 -0.74 15.13
C THR A 326 -5.12 -1.71 15.29
N THR A 327 -5.77 -1.60 16.45
CA THR A 327 -6.96 -2.33 16.86
C THR A 327 -8.06 -2.29 15.81
N MET A 328 -8.29 -3.41 15.12
CA MET A 328 -9.62 -3.78 14.66
C MET A 328 -10.10 -4.98 15.48
N SER A 329 -11.24 -4.81 16.14
CA SER A 329 -11.92 -5.87 16.88
C SER A 329 -12.20 -7.08 15.96
N PRO A 330 -11.80 -8.31 16.33
CA PRO A 330 -12.21 -9.50 15.61
C PRO A 330 -13.60 -9.96 16.06
N PRO A 331 -14.35 -10.66 15.19
CA PRO A 331 -15.63 -11.26 15.54
C PRO A 331 -15.41 -12.45 16.47
N THR A 332 -16.10 -12.44 17.61
CA THR A 332 -16.26 -13.60 18.48
C THR A 332 -17.04 -14.70 17.76
N GLY A 333 -16.44 -15.88 17.55
CA GLY A 333 -17.19 -17.05 17.12
C GLY A 333 -16.37 -18.20 16.55
N ILE A 334 -16.49 -19.35 17.20
CA ILE A 334 -16.10 -20.72 16.82
C ILE A 334 -16.01 -20.89 15.29
N GLY A 335 -14.79 -21.09 14.77
CA GLY A 335 -14.58 -21.37 13.34
C GLY A 335 -13.31 -20.76 12.72
N CYS A 336 -12.54 -19.96 13.46
CA CYS A 336 -11.31 -19.40 12.93
C CYS A 336 -10.15 -20.38 13.08
N SER A 337 -9.72 -20.91 11.94
CA SER A 337 -8.58 -21.80 11.79
C SER A 337 -7.80 -21.38 10.56
N TYR A 338 -6.49 -21.55 10.63
CA TYR A 338 -5.59 -21.17 9.56
C TYR A 338 -5.59 -22.25 8.48
N THR A 339 -5.65 -21.84 7.22
CA THR A 339 -5.36 -22.73 6.09
C THR A 339 -3.87 -22.98 6.03
N ALA A 340 -3.45 -24.24 6.13
CA ALA A 340 -2.05 -24.62 6.04
C ALA A 340 -1.52 -24.40 4.61
N ALA A 341 -1.04 -23.20 4.30
CA ALA A 341 -0.29 -22.94 3.08
C ALA A 341 1.14 -23.46 3.28
N ASN A 342 1.49 -24.56 2.60
CA ASN A 342 2.87 -25.03 2.42
C ASN A 342 3.68 -25.22 3.72
N HIS A 343 3.12 -25.84 4.78
CA HIS A 343 3.85 -26.13 6.03
C HIS A 343 4.36 -24.90 6.81
N HIS A 344 3.86 -23.69 6.51
CA HIS A 344 4.24 -22.48 7.24
C HIS A 344 3.26 -22.22 8.39
N CYS A 345 3.81 -21.85 9.55
CA CYS A 345 2.99 -21.43 10.67
C CYS A 345 2.44 -20.01 10.46
N PRO A 346 1.27 -19.70 11.06
CA PRO A 346 0.72 -18.35 11.05
C PRO A 346 1.70 -17.35 11.66
N THR A 347 1.53 -16.07 11.31
CA THR A 347 2.31 -14.97 11.88
C THR A 347 2.32 -15.06 13.42
N ASN A 348 3.51 -14.94 14.02
CA ASN A 348 3.79 -15.06 15.47
C ASN A 348 3.69 -16.48 16.06
N PHE A 349 3.52 -17.51 15.23
CA PHE A 349 3.65 -18.91 15.63
C PHE A 349 4.90 -19.53 15.02
N HIS A 350 5.54 -20.41 15.78
CA HIS A 350 6.76 -21.13 15.40
C HIS A 350 6.45 -22.61 15.22
N LEU A 351 7.04 -23.22 14.17
CA LEU A 351 6.91 -24.66 13.96
C LEU A 351 7.78 -25.42 14.95
N VAL A 352 7.14 -26.16 15.86
CA VAL A 352 7.77 -26.98 16.89
C VAL A 352 7.22 -28.40 16.77
N ASP A 353 8.05 -29.31 16.27
CA ASP A 353 7.71 -30.73 16.07
C ASP A 353 6.37 -30.95 15.34
N GLY A 354 6.16 -30.23 14.24
CA GLY A 354 4.95 -30.32 13.43
C GLY A 354 3.74 -29.53 13.96
N LYS A 355 3.87 -28.82 15.09
CA LYS A 355 2.83 -27.97 15.67
C LYS A 355 3.23 -26.50 15.60
N CYS A 356 2.28 -25.62 15.31
CA CYS A 356 2.51 -24.18 15.32
C CYS A 356 2.24 -23.62 16.71
N LEU A 357 3.28 -23.20 17.43
CA LEU A 357 3.23 -22.80 18.83
C LEU A 357 3.64 -21.33 19.04
N MET A 358 3.05 -20.69 20.03
CA MET A 358 3.38 -19.32 20.45
C MET A 358 3.38 -19.23 21.97
N VAL A 359 4.43 -18.64 22.56
CA VAL A 359 4.44 -18.29 23.98
C VAL A 359 3.76 -16.93 24.16
N GLY A 360 2.81 -16.85 25.09
CA GLY A 360 2.12 -15.61 25.44
C GLY A 360 3.09 -14.52 25.89
N PRO A 361 2.84 -13.25 25.54
CA PRO A 361 3.80 -12.16 25.79
C PRO A 361 3.88 -11.74 27.27
N MET A 362 2.88 -12.11 28.08
CA MET A 362 2.77 -11.69 29.47
C MET A 362 2.22 -12.81 30.36
N GLN A 363 2.46 -12.70 31.66
CA GLN A 363 1.83 -13.57 32.65
C GLN A 363 0.40 -13.11 32.89
N THR A 364 -0.56 -14.05 32.90
CA THR A 364 -1.98 -13.75 33.14
C THR A 364 -2.68 -14.95 33.76
N THR A 365 -3.95 -14.79 34.14
CA THR A 365 -4.76 -15.89 34.70
C THR A 365 -5.14 -16.89 33.62
N TYR A 366 -5.47 -18.13 34.01
CA TYR A 366 -5.83 -19.18 33.05
C TYR A 366 -6.97 -18.77 32.10
N LYS A 367 -8.01 -18.12 32.64
CA LYS A 367 -9.16 -17.64 31.84
C LYS A 367 -8.73 -16.63 30.79
N ASN A 368 -7.86 -15.70 31.15
CA ASN A 368 -7.35 -14.68 30.24
C ASN A 368 -6.41 -15.27 29.19
N ALA A 369 -5.56 -16.22 29.58
CA ALA A 369 -4.69 -16.95 28.66
C ALA A 369 -5.50 -17.70 27.59
N MET A 370 -6.56 -18.41 28.01
CA MET A 370 -7.48 -19.08 27.11
C MET A 370 -8.18 -18.09 26.17
N SER A 371 -8.68 -16.96 26.69
CA SER A 371 -9.28 -15.91 25.86
C SER A 371 -8.30 -15.32 24.86
N TYR A 372 -7.03 -15.15 25.24
CA TYR A 372 -6.00 -14.61 24.37
C TYR A 372 -5.71 -15.57 23.21
N CYS A 373 -5.49 -16.85 23.49
CA CYS A 373 -5.27 -17.84 22.42
C CYS A 373 -6.48 -17.88 21.46
N ASN A 374 -7.70 -17.91 22.00
CA ASN A 374 -8.92 -17.94 21.19
C ASN A 374 -9.07 -16.69 20.29
N ASN A 375 -8.70 -15.51 20.81
CA ASN A 375 -8.70 -14.25 20.04
C ASN A 375 -7.62 -14.23 18.94
N HIS A 376 -6.70 -15.19 18.95
CA HIS A 376 -5.64 -15.37 17.95
C HIS A 376 -5.78 -16.71 17.23
N CYS A 377 -7.02 -17.20 17.04
CA CYS A 377 -7.33 -18.41 16.27
C CYS A 377 -6.48 -19.63 16.64
N SER A 378 -6.23 -19.74 17.94
CA SER A 378 -5.43 -20.76 18.56
C SER A 378 -6.10 -21.20 19.86
N ILE A 379 -5.63 -22.30 20.41
CA ILE A 379 -6.07 -22.79 21.72
C ILE A 379 -4.85 -22.89 22.62
N LEU A 380 -5.05 -22.95 23.94
CA LEU A 380 -3.96 -23.43 24.79
C LEU A 380 -3.54 -24.82 24.30
N ILE A 381 -2.25 -25.09 24.25
CA ILE A 381 -1.73 -26.34 23.69
C ILE A 381 -2.36 -27.56 24.39
N GLU A 382 -2.74 -28.56 23.60
CA GLU A 382 -3.35 -29.80 24.08
C GLU A 382 -2.67 -31.03 23.48
N ASN A 383 -2.89 -32.17 24.11
CA ASN A 383 -2.58 -33.51 23.58
C ASN A 383 -1.18 -33.61 22.95
N PHE A 384 -0.16 -33.30 23.74
CA PHE A 384 1.24 -33.41 23.34
C PHE A 384 1.89 -34.66 23.94
N SER A 385 2.76 -35.30 23.16
CA SER A 385 3.43 -36.54 23.54
C SER A 385 4.72 -36.28 24.35
N GLY A 386 5.30 -37.34 24.94
CA GLY A 386 6.61 -37.26 25.57
C GLY A 386 7.74 -36.86 24.61
N ARG A 387 7.56 -37.08 23.29
CA ARG A 387 8.48 -36.60 22.26
C ARG A 387 8.38 -35.08 22.13
N ASP A 388 7.16 -34.58 22.00
CA ASP A 388 6.84 -33.15 21.90
C ASP A 388 7.39 -32.38 23.12
N ALA A 389 7.36 -32.98 24.30
CA ALA A 389 7.81 -32.36 25.55
C ALA A 389 9.25 -31.81 25.46
N SER A 390 10.18 -32.51 24.79
CA SER A 390 11.55 -32.00 24.66
C SER A 390 11.63 -30.78 23.74
N ALA A 391 10.88 -30.80 22.63
CA ALA A 391 10.82 -29.67 21.69
C ALA A 391 10.13 -28.45 22.32
N ILE A 392 9.00 -28.68 23.01
CA ILE A 392 8.27 -27.65 23.76
C ILE A 392 9.13 -27.08 24.88
N SER A 393 9.85 -27.92 25.63
CA SER A 393 10.75 -27.45 26.69
C SER A 393 11.84 -26.54 26.14
N TYR A 394 12.48 -26.92 25.04
CA TYR A 394 13.47 -26.08 24.39
C TYR A 394 12.83 -24.76 23.94
N PHE A 395 11.72 -24.82 23.21
CA PHE A 395 10.98 -23.66 22.72
C PHE A 395 10.63 -22.67 23.84
N VAL A 396 10.01 -23.14 24.92
CA VAL A 396 9.60 -22.30 26.06
C VAL A 396 10.81 -21.68 26.76
N ARG A 397 11.91 -22.43 26.97
CA ARG A 397 13.12 -21.87 27.61
C ARG A 397 13.77 -20.78 26.76
N THR A 398 13.83 -20.98 25.44
CA THR A 398 14.42 -20.01 24.52
C THR A 398 13.58 -18.73 24.45
N HIS A 399 12.25 -18.85 24.43
CA HIS A 399 11.35 -17.69 24.33
C HIS A 399 11.20 -16.92 25.64
N LEU A 400 11.22 -17.62 26.77
CA LEU A 400 11.11 -16.96 28.08
C LEU A 400 12.47 -16.49 28.63
N GLN A 401 13.60 -16.91 28.05
CA GLN A 401 14.95 -16.50 28.45
C GLN A 401 15.21 -16.59 29.96
N GLY A 402 14.63 -17.60 30.62
CA GLY A 402 14.75 -17.79 32.07
C GLY A 402 13.81 -16.95 32.95
N ARG A 403 12.95 -16.09 32.37
CA ARG A 403 11.94 -15.30 33.11
C ARG A 403 10.90 -16.18 33.81
N SER A 404 10.63 -17.35 33.25
CA SER A 404 9.82 -18.41 33.85
C SER A 404 10.12 -19.73 33.14
N SER A 405 9.88 -20.85 33.83
CA SER A 405 9.86 -22.19 33.24
C SER A 405 8.44 -22.76 33.14
N TYR A 406 7.44 -22.06 33.66
CA TYR A 406 6.06 -22.53 33.73
C TYR A 406 5.17 -21.78 32.75
N VAL A 407 4.42 -22.53 31.94
CA VAL A 407 3.43 -22.01 31.00
C VAL A 407 2.10 -22.74 31.15
N TYR A 408 0.97 -22.04 31.11
CA TYR A 408 -0.34 -22.68 31.04
C TYR A 408 -0.50 -23.50 29.76
N ILE A 409 -1.17 -24.64 29.91
CA ILE A 409 -1.58 -25.56 28.84
C ILE A 409 -3.09 -25.82 28.93
N GLY A 410 -3.69 -26.37 27.88
CA GLY A 410 -5.14 -26.50 27.73
C GLY A 410 -5.76 -27.65 28.54
N ALA A 411 -5.49 -27.74 29.83
CA ALA A 411 -6.07 -28.76 30.70
C ALA A 411 -6.41 -28.22 32.09
N GLN A 412 -7.53 -28.70 32.63
CA GLN A 412 -8.04 -28.30 33.94
C GLN A 412 -8.79 -29.44 34.63
N ASP A 413 -8.91 -29.36 35.95
CA ASP A 413 -9.78 -30.23 36.74
C ASP A 413 -11.18 -29.62 36.83
N VAL A 414 -12.04 -30.01 35.88
CA VAL A 414 -13.42 -29.51 35.77
C VAL A 414 -14.30 -30.04 36.91
N ASN A 415 -14.09 -31.30 37.32
CA ASN A 415 -14.95 -32.01 38.25
C ASN A 415 -14.51 -31.84 39.71
N HIS A 416 -13.33 -31.26 39.94
CA HIS A 416 -12.70 -31.10 41.24
C HIS A 416 -12.44 -32.44 41.94
N ASP A 417 -12.20 -33.49 41.15
CA ASP A 417 -11.97 -34.86 41.60
C ASP A 417 -10.49 -35.26 41.53
N GLY A 418 -9.61 -34.32 41.13
CA GLY A 418 -8.19 -34.54 40.93
C GLY A 418 -7.84 -35.15 39.57
N SER A 419 -8.82 -35.33 38.68
CA SER A 419 -8.63 -35.75 37.30
C SER A 419 -8.60 -34.54 36.37
N TYR A 420 -7.55 -34.42 35.57
CA TYR A 420 -7.40 -33.32 34.63
C TYR A 420 -7.79 -33.77 33.23
N THR A 421 -8.62 -32.98 32.57
CA THR A 421 -9.04 -33.23 31.19
C THR A 421 -8.54 -32.13 30.27
N TRP A 422 -8.15 -32.50 29.05
CA TRP A 422 -7.88 -31.54 27.98
C TRP A 422 -9.16 -30.79 27.62
N ASN A 423 -9.11 -29.47 27.45
CA ASN A 423 -10.32 -28.67 27.30
C ASN A 423 -11.10 -28.99 26.01
N GLN A 424 -10.41 -29.20 24.89
CA GLN A 424 -11.03 -29.53 23.60
C GLN A 424 -11.14 -31.04 23.40
N ALA A 425 -10.08 -31.80 23.69
CA ALA A 425 -10.10 -33.25 23.46
C ALA A 425 -11.00 -34.01 24.45
N GLY A 426 -11.27 -33.45 25.63
CA GLY A 426 -12.10 -34.07 26.68
C GLY A 426 -11.50 -35.34 27.29
N THR A 427 -10.32 -35.76 26.86
CA THR A 427 -9.61 -36.95 27.36
C THR A 427 -8.78 -36.61 28.59
N VAL A 428 -8.57 -37.61 29.45
CA VAL A 428 -7.78 -37.46 30.67
C VAL A 428 -6.30 -37.28 30.34
N VAL A 429 -5.63 -36.36 31.04
CA VAL A 429 -4.18 -36.13 30.91
C VAL A 429 -3.41 -37.29 31.52
N ALA A 430 -2.66 -38.03 30.71
CA ALA A 430 -2.04 -39.31 31.09
C ALA A 430 -0.99 -39.23 32.22
N HIS A 431 -0.55 -38.03 32.64
CA HIS A 431 0.56 -37.80 33.59
C HIS A 431 0.22 -36.83 34.72
N SER A 432 -1.06 -36.68 35.09
CA SER A 432 -1.43 -35.85 36.24
C SER A 432 -1.11 -36.55 37.56
N THR A 433 -0.32 -35.91 38.42
CA THR A 433 -0.16 -36.33 39.82
C THR A 433 -1.47 -36.15 40.59
N PRO A 434 -1.86 -37.10 41.46
CA PRO A 434 -3.08 -36.96 42.23
C PRO A 434 -2.94 -35.93 43.34
N SER A 435 -4.08 -35.31 43.64
CA SER A 435 -4.45 -34.60 44.86
C SER A 435 -3.92 -33.19 45.08
N LEU A 436 -4.79 -32.22 44.75
CA LEU A 436 -5.08 -31.06 45.60
C LEU A 436 -6.59 -30.77 45.47
N SER A 437 -7.28 -30.43 46.55
CA SER A 437 -8.71 -30.03 46.53
C SER A 437 -8.86 -28.57 46.10
N GLY A 438 -9.67 -28.26 45.07
CA GLY A 438 -9.83 -26.91 44.51
C GLY A 438 -9.90 -26.82 42.97
N ARG A 439 -10.10 -25.60 42.43
CA ARG A 439 -10.09 -25.34 40.97
C ARG A 439 -8.65 -25.25 40.45
N TYR A 440 -8.14 -26.36 39.92
CA TYR A 440 -6.77 -26.41 39.39
C TYR A 440 -6.74 -26.45 37.87
N CYS A 441 -5.77 -25.74 37.34
CA CYS A 441 -5.40 -25.68 35.94
C CYS A 441 -3.98 -26.23 35.81
N LEU A 442 -3.61 -26.75 34.64
CA LEU A 442 -2.27 -27.28 34.43
C LEU A 442 -1.33 -26.25 33.84
N THR A 443 -0.12 -26.24 34.37
CA THR A 443 1.05 -25.64 33.72
C THR A 443 2.00 -26.72 33.26
N TYR A 444 2.76 -26.44 32.21
CA TYR A 444 3.89 -27.24 31.78
C TYR A 444 5.19 -26.60 32.27
N SER A 445 6.06 -27.39 32.89
CA SER A 445 7.40 -26.98 33.28
C SER A 445 8.40 -27.36 32.20
N ALA A 446 9.02 -26.37 31.57
CA ALA A 446 10.08 -26.56 30.58
C ALA A 446 11.40 -27.06 31.19
N VAL A 447 11.51 -27.08 32.53
CA VAL A 447 12.68 -27.62 33.24
C VAL A 447 12.48 -29.10 33.55
N THR A 448 11.35 -29.45 34.17
CA THR A 448 11.08 -30.86 34.55
C THR A 448 10.44 -31.65 33.42
N LYS A 449 10.10 -30.99 32.30
CA LYS A 449 9.36 -31.53 31.15
C LYS A 449 8.02 -32.18 31.53
N GLY A 450 7.42 -31.71 32.63
CA GLY A 450 6.23 -32.31 33.24
C GLY A 450 5.13 -31.29 33.45
N VAL A 451 3.91 -31.78 33.67
CA VAL A 451 2.75 -30.95 34.00
C VAL A 451 2.59 -30.81 35.51
N HIS A 452 2.19 -29.62 35.96
CA HIS A 452 2.06 -29.28 37.37
C HIS A 452 0.71 -28.59 37.62
N PRO A 453 -0.03 -29.00 38.66
CA PRO A 453 -1.27 -28.34 39.03
C PRO A 453 -0.99 -26.99 39.67
N VAL A 454 -1.74 -25.97 39.26
CA VAL A 454 -1.70 -24.63 39.84
C VAL A 454 -3.13 -24.09 39.99
N THR A 455 -3.34 -23.13 40.88
CA THR A 455 -4.65 -22.47 40.98
C THR A 455 -4.93 -21.69 39.71
N CYS A 456 -6.13 -21.80 39.14
CA CYS A 456 -6.47 -21.12 37.88
C CYS A 456 -6.42 -19.58 37.95
N SER A 457 -6.39 -19.02 39.17
CA SER A 457 -6.27 -17.58 39.44
C SER A 457 -4.82 -17.10 39.54
N SER A 458 -3.83 -17.99 39.62
CA SER A 458 -2.42 -17.61 39.55
C SER A 458 -2.06 -17.01 38.19
N THR A 459 -0.97 -16.25 38.13
CA THR A 459 -0.50 -15.65 36.88
C THR A 459 0.70 -16.42 36.36
N HIS A 460 0.58 -16.95 35.15
CA HIS A 460 1.68 -17.60 34.44
C HIS A 460 1.70 -17.17 32.99
N TYR A 461 2.85 -17.34 32.33
CA TYR A 461 2.90 -17.35 30.88
C TYR A 461 2.04 -18.51 30.35
N PHE A 462 1.78 -18.55 29.06
CA PHE A 462 0.90 -19.55 28.46
C PHE A 462 1.38 -19.95 27.08
N LEU A 463 0.99 -21.13 26.62
CA LEU A 463 1.43 -21.68 25.34
C LEU A 463 0.22 -21.91 24.45
N CYS A 464 0.12 -21.16 23.36
CA CYS A 464 -0.93 -21.30 22.37
C CYS A 464 -0.49 -22.23 21.23
N GLN A 465 -1.41 -23.03 20.71
CA GLN A 465 -1.27 -23.85 19.51
C GLN A 465 -2.27 -23.37 18.46
N ALA A 466 -1.77 -23.01 17.27
CA ALA A 466 -2.63 -22.59 16.17
C ALA A 466 -3.58 -23.73 15.74
N GLN A 467 -4.83 -23.40 15.44
CA GLN A 467 -5.77 -24.35 14.86
C GLN A 467 -5.58 -24.34 13.34
N LEU A 468 -4.97 -25.39 12.79
CA LEU A 468 -4.83 -25.57 11.35
C LEU A 468 -6.04 -26.36 10.82
N LYS A 469 -6.55 -25.97 9.65
CA LYS A 469 -7.73 -26.55 9.01
C LYS A 469 -7.38 -27.68 8.04
#